data_AF-A0A221SP83-F1
#
_entry.id   AF-A0A221SP83-F1
#
_cell.length_a   1.000
_cell.length_b   1.000
_cell.length_c   1.000
_cell.angle_alpha   90.00
_cell.angle_beta   90.00
_cell.angle_gamma   90.00
#
_symmetry.space_group_name_H-M   'P 1'
#
loop_
_entity.id
_entity.type
_entity.pdbx_description
1 polymer ?
#
loop_
_entity_poly.entity_id
_entity_poly.type
_entity_poly.pdbx_seq_one_letter_code
_entity_poly.pdbx_strand_id
1 'polypeptide(L)' 'NLPPVEDPNRRNLVASVSTTSPTIYNPNGQPRICIVDCGMKYNQLRCFLSRGACVEVVPWDYDITKVDYD' A
#
# COMPACT_ATOMS: atom_id res chain seq x y z
N ASN A 1 -4.18 -21.72 -34.54
CA ASN A 1 -3.20 -21.84 -33.44
C ASN A 1 -3.24 -20.57 -32.61
N LEU A 2 -3.64 -20.68 -31.34
CA LEU A 2 -3.59 -19.54 -30.41
C LEU A 2 -2.16 -19.40 -29.85
N PRO A 3 -1.71 -18.16 -29.57
CA PRO A 3 -0.45 -17.96 -28.88
C PRO A 3 -0.47 -18.58 -27.47
N PRO A 4 0.69 -18.98 -26.93
CA PRO A 4 0.78 -19.47 -25.56
C PRO A 4 0.43 -18.36 -24.56
N VAL A 5 -0.26 -18.74 -23.48
CA VAL A 5 -0.57 -17.84 -22.36
C VAL A 5 0.73 -17.49 -21.64
N GLU A 6 0.97 -16.20 -21.42
CA GLU A 6 2.14 -15.70 -20.69
C GLU A 6 2.03 -16.00 -19.18
N ASP A 7 3.14 -16.38 -18.55
CA ASP A 7 3.21 -16.51 -17.08
C ASP A 7 3.28 -15.11 -16.42
N PRO A 8 2.24 -14.68 -15.69
CA PRO A 8 2.20 -13.35 -15.08
C PRO A 8 3.28 -13.16 -13.99
N ASN A 9 3.80 -14.25 -13.40
CA ASN A 9 4.80 -14.17 -12.34
C ASN A 9 6.18 -13.73 -12.85
N ARG A 10 6.37 -13.67 -14.18
CA ARG A 10 7.59 -13.11 -14.80
C ARG A 10 7.65 -11.58 -14.75
N ARG A 11 6.57 -10.92 -14.30
CA ARG A 11 6.46 -9.46 -14.17
C ARG A 11 6.35 -9.07 -12.70
N ASN A 12 6.76 -7.85 -12.36
CA ASN A 12 6.50 -7.29 -11.04
C ASN A 12 5.01 -6.90 -10.94
N LEU A 13 4.19 -7.84 -10.46
CA LEU A 13 2.75 -7.62 -10.32
C LEU A 13 2.44 -6.54 -9.28
N VAL A 14 3.26 -6.43 -8.22
CA VAL A 14 3.11 -5.42 -7.17
C VAL A 14 3.20 -4.01 -7.75
N ALA A 15 4.18 -3.74 -8.61
CA ALA A 15 4.32 -2.44 -9.28
C ALA A 15 3.10 -2.06 -10.12
N SER A 16 2.35 -3.04 -10.65
CA SER A 16 1.15 -2.80 -11.45
C SER A 16 -0.11 -2.49 -10.63
N VAL A 17 -0.09 -2.79 -9.33
CA VAL A 17 -1.26 -2.63 -8.44
C VAL A 17 -1.04 -1.67 -7.28
N SER A 18 0.20 -1.31 -6.99
CA SER A 18 0.56 -0.31 -5.97
C SER A 18 -0.03 1.05 -6.28
N THR A 19 -0.36 1.81 -5.23
CA THR A 19 -0.59 3.26 -5.34
C THR A 19 0.59 3.97 -6.01
N THR A 20 0.30 5.05 -6.72
CA THR A 20 1.29 5.87 -7.43
C THR A 20 1.88 6.98 -6.57
N SER A 21 1.23 7.34 -5.46
CA SER A 21 1.69 8.39 -4.55
C SER A 21 1.29 8.14 -3.10
N PRO A 22 2.07 8.63 -2.12
CA PRO A 22 1.70 8.57 -0.71
C PRO A 22 0.35 9.24 -0.44
N THR A 23 -0.44 8.66 0.45
CA THR A 23 -1.71 9.25 0.92
C THR A 23 -1.89 9.03 2.41
N ILE A 24 -2.18 10.11 3.14
CA ILE A 24 -2.43 10.07 4.59
C ILE A 24 -3.94 10.08 4.85
N TYR A 25 -4.39 9.15 5.68
CA TYR A 25 -5.75 9.01 6.17
C TYR A 25 -5.80 9.23 7.68
N ASN A 26 -6.81 9.95 8.15
CA ASN A 26 -6.99 10.30 9.57
C ASN A 26 -5.72 10.92 10.20
N PRO A 27 -5.27 12.09 9.73
CA PRO A 27 -3.97 12.67 10.09
C PRO A 27 -3.80 12.99 11.59
N ASN A 28 -4.90 13.12 12.33
CA ASN A 28 -4.89 13.37 13.78
C ASN A 28 -5.00 12.07 14.61
N GLY A 29 -5.04 10.92 13.94
CA GLY A 29 -5.17 9.61 14.56
C GLY A 29 -3.88 9.09 15.18
N GLN A 30 -4.00 8.11 16.07
CA GLN A 30 -2.88 7.39 16.67
C GLN A 30 -3.20 5.90 16.85
N PRO A 31 -2.20 5.01 16.70
CA PRO A 31 -0.82 5.29 16.30
C PRO A 31 -0.71 5.72 14.82
N ARG A 32 0.47 6.21 14.42
CA ARG A 32 0.82 6.52 13.03
C ARG A 32 1.43 5.28 12.36
N ILE A 33 0.73 4.74 11.36
CA ILE A 33 1.06 3.49 10.67
C ILE A 33 1.45 3.80 9.22
N CYS A 34 2.64 3.37 8.80
CA CYS A 34 3.04 3.35 7.40
C CYS A 34 2.66 2.01 6.75
N ILE A 35 1.85 2.03 5.69
CA ILE A 35 1.49 0.84 4.90
C ILE A 35 2.19 0.92 3.55
N VAL A 36 3.09 -0.04 3.29
CA VAL A 36 3.65 -0.26 1.95
C VAL A 36 2.63 -1.01 1.10
N ASP A 37 2.15 -0.36 0.02
CA ASP A 37 1.10 -0.91 -0.82
C ASP A 37 1.63 -1.93 -1.83
N CYS A 38 1.46 -3.21 -1.49
CA CYS A 38 1.75 -4.32 -2.39
C CYS A 38 0.50 -4.89 -3.09
N GLY A 39 -0.57 -4.10 -3.21
CA GLY A 39 -1.90 -4.57 -3.61
C GLY A 39 -2.83 -4.75 -2.41
N MET A 40 -2.78 -3.80 -1.47
CA MET A 40 -3.57 -3.82 -0.24
C MET A 40 -5.08 -3.84 -0.55
N LYS A 41 -5.83 -4.63 0.22
CA LYS A 41 -7.29 -4.54 0.22
C LYS A 41 -7.75 -3.40 1.12
N TYR A 42 -8.67 -2.56 0.63
CA TYR A 42 -9.25 -1.44 1.38
C TYR A 42 -9.82 -1.78 2.77
N ASN A 43 -10.16 -3.04 3.03
CA ASN A 43 -10.63 -3.41 4.37
C ASN A 43 -9.54 -3.30 5.45
N GLN A 44 -8.27 -3.53 5.11
CA GLN A 44 -7.17 -3.35 6.07
C GLN A 44 -7.08 -1.88 6.51
N LEU A 45 -7.09 -0.95 5.53
CA LEU A 45 -7.19 0.49 5.79
C LEU A 45 -8.40 0.82 6.68
N ARG A 46 -9.60 0.35 6.32
CA ARG A 46 -10.82 0.61 7.11
C ARG A 46 -10.69 0.11 8.55
N CYS A 47 -10.09 -1.06 8.77
CA CYS A 47 -9.91 -1.60 10.12
C CYS A 47 -8.91 -0.78 10.96
N PHE A 48 -7.87 -0.21 10.37
CA PHE A 48 -6.96 0.69 11.09
C PHE A 48 -7.65 2.01 11.42
N LEU A 49 -8.34 2.61 10.45
CA LEU A 49 -9.08 3.86 10.65
C LEU A 49 -10.18 3.71 11.70
N SER A 50 -10.88 2.58 11.73
CA SER A 50 -11.92 2.32 12.74
C SER A 50 -11.36 2.20 14.17
N ARG A 51 -10.05 1.99 14.31
CA ARG A 51 -9.34 1.94 15.60
C ARG A 51 -8.68 3.28 15.95
N GLY A 52 -8.90 4.31 15.13
CA GLY A 52 -8.39 5.66 15.38
C GLY A 52 -6.97 5.91 14.88
N ALA A 53 -6.35 4.99 14.14
CA ALA A 53 -4.98 5.15 13.64
C ALA A 53 -4.88 6.26 12.58
N CYS A 54 -3.74 6.95 12.53
CA CYS A 54 -3.29 7.70 11.36
C CYS A 54 -2.60 6.72 10.42
N VAL A 55 -3.04 6.63 9.16
CA VAL A 55 -2.52 5.64 8.21
C VAL A 55 -1.96 6.36 6.99
N GLU A 56 -0.67 6.20 6.75
CA GLU A 56 0.00 6.66 5.53
C GLU A 56 0.21 5.46 4.60
N VAL A 57 -0.47 5.44 3.46
CA VAL A 57 -0.29 4.40 2.43
C VAL A 57 0.72 4.91 1.42
N VAL A 58 1.82 4.18 1.22
CA VAL A 58 2.93 4.56 0.34
C VAL A 58 3.12 3.54 -0.80
N PRO A 59 3.70 3.96 -1.94
CA PRO A 59 4.07 3.03 -3.02
C PRO A 59 4.98 1.88 -2.56
N TRP A 60 4.93 0.76 -3.27
CA TRP A 60 5.74 -0.44 -2.97
C TRP A 60 7.26 -0.19 -2.91
N ASP A 61 7.75 0.77 -3.69
CA ASP A 61 9.16 1.17 -3.81
C ASP A 61 9.49 2.46 -3.05
N TYR A 62 8.58 2.91 -2.17
CA TYR A 62 8.78 4.10 -1.38
C TYR A 62 9.90 3.92 -0.35
N ASP A 63 10.74 4.94 -0.20
CA ASP A 63 11.80 4.97 0.81
C ASP A 63 11.21 5.22 2.21
N ILE A 64 10.83 4.13 2.86
CA ILE A 64 10.22 4.16 4.19
C ILE A 64 11.16 4.63 5.30
N THR A 65 12.47 4.74 5.05
CA THR A 65 13.44 5.23 6.06
C THR A 65 13.25 6.71 6.38
N LYS A 66 12.49 7.43 5.56
CA LYS A 66 12.19 8.86 5.70
C LYS A 66 10.79 9.14 6.25
N VAL A 67 10.02 8.09 6.55
CA VAL A 67 8.66 8.21 7.07
C VAL A 67 8.70 8.14 8.59
N ASP A 68 7.99 9.05 9.23
CA ASP A 68 7.75 9.01 10.66
C ASP A 68 6.52 8.11 10.93
N TYR A 69 6.71 7.04 11.69
CA TYR A 69 5.68 6.07 12.10
C TYR A 69 6.03 5.48 13.47
N ASP A 70 5.03 4.98 14.20
CA ASP A 70 5.17 4.37 15.53
C ASP A 70 5.58 2.88 15.47
#